data_AF-A0A2D5GDC3-F1
#
_entry.id   AF-A0A2D5GDC3-F1
#
_cell.length_a   1.000
_cell.length_b   1.000
_cell.length_c   1.000
_cell.angle_alpha   90.00
_cell.angle_beta   90.00
_cell.angle_gamma   90.00
#
_symmetry.space_group_name_H-M   'P 1'
#
loop_
_entity.id
_entity.type
_entity.pdbx_description
1 polymer ?
#
loop_
_entity_poly.entity_id
_entity_poly.type
_entity_poly.pdbx_seq_one_letter_code
_entity_poly.pdbx_strand_id
1 'polypeptide(L)' 'MQDLSPSDLKTILHSKRANLYYLEHCRVLVNGGRVEYVTDEGKRSMYWNIPIANTT' A
#
# COMPACT_ATOMS: atom_id res chain seq x y z
N MET A 1 -0.37 -16.40 -32.03
CA MET A 1 -0.07 -16.13 -30.61
C MET A 1 -1.37 -15.68 -29.98
N GLN A 2 -1.76 -16.22 -28.82
CA GLN A 2 -2.98 -15.78 -28.14
C GLN A 2 -2.64 -14.51 -27.35
N ASP A 3 -3.32 -13.41 -27.66
CA ASP A 3 -3.09 -12.16 -26.94
C ASP A 3 -3.64 -12.27 -25.51
N LEU A 4 -2.92 -11.68 -24.56
CA LEU A 4 -3.35 -11.63 -23.17
C LEU A 4 -4.55 -10.69 -23.04
N SER A 5 -5.56 -11.11 -22.28
CA SER A 5 -6.68 -10.23 -21.98
C SER A 5 -6.25 -9.11 -21.03
N PRO A 6 -6.98 -7.98 -20.98
CA PRO A 6 -6.72 -6.93 -19.99
C PRO A 6 -6.73 -7.43 -18.54
N SER A 7 -7.49 -8.48 -18.24
CA SER A 7 -7.52 -9.10 -16.91
C SER A 7 -6.21 -9.84 -16.59
N ASP A 8 -5.63 -10.52 -17.58
CA ASP A 8 -4.35 -11.22 -17.40
C ASP A 8 -3.21 -10.23 -17.17
N LEU A 9 -3.21 -9.11 -17.90
CA LEU A 9 -2.26 -8.02 -17.69
C LEU A 9 -2.38 -7.41 -16.29
N LYS A 10 -3.60 -7.26 -15.75
CA LYS A 10 -3.82 -6.81 -14.37
C LYS A 10 -3.26 -7.83 -13.38
N THR A 11 -3.47 -9.13 -13.61
CA THR A 11 -2.92 -10.19 -12.77
C THR A 11 -1.38 -10.14 -12.73
N ILE A 12 -0.73 -9.97 -13.89
CA ILE A 12 0.73 -9.83 -13.98
C ILE A 12 1.21 -8.57 -13.25
N LEU A 13 0.48 -7.45 -13.37
CA LEU A 13 0.82 -6.22 -12.65
C LEU A 13 0.68 -6.40 -11.13
N HIS A 14 -0.37 -7.08 -10.67
CA HIS A 14 -0.57 -7.39 -9.25
C HIS A 14 0.48 -8.34 -8.69
N SER A 15 0.93 -9.33 -9.48
CA SER A 15 1.95 -10.29 -9.04
C SER A 15 3.34 -9.67 -8.85
N LYS A 16 3.58 -8.49 -9.42
CA LYS A 16 4.84 -7.74 -9.27
C LYS A 16 4.84 -6.79 -8.07
N ARG A 17 3.76 -6.75 -7.28
CA ARG A 17 3.72 -5.89 -6.09
C ARG A 17 4.71 -6.40 -5.03
N ALA A 18 5.63 -5.53 -4.59
CA ALA A 18 6.72 -5.90 -3.68
C ALA A 18 6.43 -5.65 -2.19
N ASN A 19 5.49 -4.75 -1.87
CA ASN A 19 5.33 -4.27 -0.51
C ASN A 19 4.34 -5.13 0.29
N LEU A 20 4.81 -5.67 1.42
CA LEU A 20 4.00 -6.32 2.45
C LEU A 20 4.38 -5.72 3.80
N TYR A 21 3.41 -5.10 4.47
CA TYR A 21 3.64 -4.37 5.72
C TYR A 21 3.18 -5.22 6.91
N TYR A 22 4.10 -5.50 7.83
CA TYR A 22 3.79 -5.96 9.18
C TYR A 22 3.74 -4.74 10.10
N LEU A 23 2.58 -4.47 10.70
CA LEU A 23 2.35 -3.27 11.50
C LEU A 23 1.95 -3.66 12.92
N GLU A 24 2.47 -2.92 13.91
CA GLU A 24 2.16 -3.10 15.33
C GLU A 24 1.96 -1.73 15.98
N HIS A 25 1.06 -1.66 16.97
CA HIS A 25 0.79 -0.46 17.76
C HIS A 25 0.57 0.83 16.92
N CYS A 26 -0.15 0.72 15.81
CA CYS A 26 -0.46 1.84 14.94
C CYS A 26 -1.96 1.90 14.60
N ARG A 27 -2.40 3.05 14.09
CA ARG A 27 -3.74 3.23 13.52
C ARG A 27 -3.63 3.39 12.02
N VAL A 28 -4.37 2.58 11.25
CA VAL A 28 -4.48 2.74 9.80
C VAL A 28 -5.69 3.61 9.50
N LEU A 29 -5.50 4.69 8.74
CA LEU A 29 -6.54 5.67 8.45
C LEU A 29 -6.36 6.29 7.06
N VAL A 30 -7.40 7.00 6.61
CA VAL A 30 -7.33 7.81 5.40
C VAL A 30 -7.02 9.24 5.79
N ASN A 31 -5.95 9.80 5.23
CA ASN A 31 -5.53 11.19 5.46
C ASN A 31 -5.24 11.86 4.11
N GLY A 32 -5.95 12.96 3.81
CA GLY A 32 -5.77 13.68 2.55
C GLY A 32 -5.91 12.82 1.29
N GLY A 33 -6.76 11.78 1.32
CA GLY A 33 -6.97 10.85 0.21
C GLY A 33 -5.92 9.73 0.09
N ARG A 34 -4.93 9.67 0.99
CA ARG A 34 -3.94 8.58 1.06
C ARG A 34 -4.27 7.64 2.21
N VAL A 35 -3.88 6.38 2.07
CA VAL A 35 -3.89 5.42 3.18
C VAL A 35 -2.58 5.59 3.93
N GLU A 36 -2.66 5.92 5.21
CA GLU A 36 -1.51 6.15 6.07
C GLU A 36 -1.65 5.31 7.36
N TYR A 37 -0.53 4.85 7.91
CA TYR A 37 -0.50 4.35 9.28
C TYR A 37 0.17 5.38 10.19
N VAL A 38 -0.38 5.52 11.39
CA VAL A 38 0.05 6.50 12.39
C VAL A 38 0.53 5.78 13.64
N THR A 39 1.75 6.08 14.07
CA THR A 39 2.32 5.62 15.33
C THR A 39 2.40 6.78 16.32
N ASP A 40 2.20 6.49 17.61
CA ASP A 40 2.28 7.47 18.67
C ASP A 40 3.66 7.38 19.36
N GLU A 41 4.50 8.40 19.20
CA GLU A 41 5.80 8.56 19.85
C GLU A 41 5.71 9.63 20.95
N GLY A 42 5.02 9.28 22.04
CA GLY A 42 4.80 10.18 23.18
C GLY A 42 3.88 11.36 22.83
N LYS A 43 4.46 12.56 22.65
CA LYS A 43 3.71 13.79 22.31
C LYS A 43 3.59 14.04 20.79
N ARG A 44 4.20 13.19 19.95
CA ARG A 44 4.22 13.36 18.49
C ARG A 44 3.63 12.13 17.83
N SER A 45 2.84 12.34 16.79
CA SER A 45 2.37 11.26 15.92
C SER A 45 3.18 11.28 14.62
N MET A 46 3.67 10.10 14.21
CA MET A 46 4.40 9.93 12.96
C MET A 46 3.47 9.33 11.91
N TYR A 47 3.44 9.93 10.72
CA TYR A 47 2.55 9.54 9.63
C TYR A 47 3.36 8.88 8.52
N TRP A 48 2.95 7.67 8.14
CA TRP A 48 3.66 6.86 7.16
C TRP A 48 2.71 6.44 6.04
N ASN A 49 3.11 6.66 4.79
CA ASN A 49 2.30 6.34 3.63
C ASN A 49 2.28 4.84 3.32
N ILE A 50 1.10 4.28 3.04
CA ILE A 50 0.91 2.94 2.48
C ILE A 50 0.58 3.09 0.98
N PRO A 51 1.52 2.79 0.07
CA PRO A 51 1.26 2.86 -1.35
C PRO A 51 0.38 1.68 -1.79
N ILE A 52 -0.91 1.94 -1.97
CA ILE A 52 -1.94 0.92 -2.27
C ILE A 52 -1.87 0.32 -3.68
N ALA A 53 -1.21 1.01 -4.62
CA ALA A 53 -1.19 0.63 -6.03
C ALA A 53 0.21 0.55 -6.66
N ASN A 54 1.20 1.27 -6.11
CA ASN A 54 2.53 1.39 -6.70
C ASN A 54 3.57 0.79 -5.77
N THR A 55 4.25 -0.24 -6.23
CA THR A 55 5.48 -0.71 -5.62
C THR A 55 6.53 -0.62 -6.72
N THR A 56 7.57 0.18 -6.52
CA THR A 56 8.69 0.29 -7.47
C THR A 56 9.46 -1.03 -7.53
#